data_AF-A0A9Q0WQW1-F1
#
_entry.id   AF-A0A9Q0WQW1-F1
#
_cell.length_a   1.000
_cell.length_b   1.000
_cell.length_c   1.000
_cell.angle_alpha   90.00
_cell.angle_beta   90.00
_cell.angle_gamma   90.00
#
_symmetry.space_group_name_H-M   'P 1'
#
loop_
_entity.id
_entity.type
_entity.pdbx_description
1 polymer ?
#
loop_
_entity_poly.entity_id
_entity_poly.type
_entity_poly.pdbx_seq_one_letter_code
_entity_poly.pdbx_strand_id
1 'polypeptide(L)'
;MKFPYPGALTALQYLTSTAGVLVCGRCKVLEHDSLDLLTMWRFLPAAVIFYLSLFTNSELLLHANVDTFIVFRSLVPIFVAIGETLFLHQPWPSLNTWLSLSTIFGGSVLYVLTDYHFTVMAYSWALAYLVSMAVDFVYIKHVVMTIGLNTWGLVLYNNLEALLLFPLELLIMGELKKIKHDISDESDWHSFAVVLPVGLSCLFGLSISFFGFSCRRAISATGFTVLGVVNKLLTVIINLVIWDKHSTFIGTVGLLICMLGGIFVSTVHKQA
;
A
#
# COMPACT_ATOMS: atom_id res chain seq x y z
N MET A 1 -1.29 -23.88 -1.41
CA MET A 1 -1.78 -22.81 -2.32
C MET A 1 -1.62 -23.28 -3.74
N LYS A 2 -2.66 -23.19 -4.60
CA LYS A 2 -2.61 -23.70 -5.99
C LYS A 2 -1.93 -22.74 -6.99
N PHE A 3 -1.62 -21.51 -6.59
CA PHE A 3 -0.86 -20.54 -7.39
C PHE A 3 0.21 -19.86 -6.51
N PRO A 4 1.41 -20.46 -6.39
CA PRO A 4 2.42 -20.02 -5.42
C PRO A 4 3.39 -18.97 -6.01
N TYR A 5 2.84 -17.99 -6.74
CA TYR A 5 3.57 -16.97 -7.51
C TYR A 5 3.01 -15.56 -7.26
N PRO A 6 3.29 -14.95 -6.10
CA PRO A 6 2.84 -13.58 -5.80
C PRO A 6 3.25 -12.55 -6.86
N GLY A 7 4.47 -12.61 -7.43
CA GLY A 7 4.90 -11.66 -8.44
C GLY A 7 4.13 -11.84 -9.76
N ALA A 8 3.99 -13.08 -10.23
CA ALA A 8 3.17 -13.34 -11.43
C ALA A 8 1.71 -12.89 -11.25
N LEU A 9 1.16 -13.01 -10.02
CA LEU A 9 -0.19 -12.55 -9.72
C LEU A 9 -0.30 -11.02 -9.79
N THR A 10 0.65 -10.28 -9.22
CA THR A 10 0.66 -8.80 -9.28
C THR A 10 0.82 -8.31 -10.73
N ALA A 11 1.65 -8.97 -11.53
CA ALA A 11 1.77 -8.67 -12.97
C ALA A 11 0.46 -8.88 -13.72
N LEU A 12 -0.28 -9.96 -13.44
CA LEU A 12 -1.60 -10.18 -14.03
C LEU A 12 -2.60 -9.09 -13.62
N GLN A 13 -2.54 -8.61 -12.38
CA GLN A 13 -3.37 -7.49 -11.91
C GLN A 13 -3.02 -6.18 -12.64
N TYR A 14 -1.72 -5.88 -12.80
CA TYR A 14 -1.24 -4.69 -13.53
C TYR A 14 -1.60 -4.76 -15.01
N LEU A 15 -1.42 -5.93 -15.64
CA LEU A 15 -1.79 -6.18 -17.03
C LEU A 15 -3.29 -6.02 -17.24
N THR A 16 -4.11 -6.63 -16.38
CA THR A 16 -5.57 -6.54 -16.48
C THR A 16 -6.04 -5.10 -16.28
N SER A 17 -5.42 -4.35 -15.37
CA SER A 17 -5.76 -2.95 -15.13
C SER A 17 -5.40 -2.08 -16.34
N THR A 18 -4.21 -2.26 -16.90
CA THR A 18 -3.74 -1.55 -18.10
C THR A 18 -4.62 -1.87 -19.31
N ALA A 19 -4.83 -3.16 -19.58
CA ALA A 19 -5.65 -3.62 -20.69
C ALA A 19 -7.11 -3.18 -20.54
N GLY A 20 -7.67 -3.24 -19.33
CA GLY A 20 -9.02 -2.80 -19.03
C GLY A 20 -9.23 -1.32 -19.37
N VAL A 21 -8.30 -0.44 -18.98
CA VAL A 21 -8.38 0.99 -19.32
C VAL A 21 -8.23 1.21 -20.84
N LEU A 22 -7.27 0.56 -21.49
CA LEU A 22 -7.06 0.74 -22.94
C LEU A 22 -8.23 0.22 -23.79
N VAL A 23 -8.79 -0.95 -23.45
CA VAL A 23 -9.92 -1.54 -24.18
C VAL A 23 -11.18 -0.71 -23.98
N CYS A 24 -11.53 -0.39 -22.73
CA CYS A 24 -12.71 0.43 -22.44
C CYS A 24 -12.57 1.86 -22.98
N GLY A 25 -11.35 2.41 -23.03
CA GLY A 25 -11.04 3.69 -23.68
C GLY A 25 -11.27 3.65 -25.20
N ARG A 26 -10.82 2.57 -25.87
CA ARG A 26 -11.12 2.34 -27.30
C ARG A 26 -12.61 2.18 -27.58
N CYS A 27 -13.34 1.54 -26.67
CA CYS A 27 -14.80 1.43 -26.73
C CYS A 27 -15.54 2.73 -26.39
N LYS A 28 -14.82 3.84 -26.08
CA LYS A 28 -15.38 5.12 -25.62
C LYS A 28 -16.28 5.02 -24.38
N VAL A 29 -16.09 3.96 -23.59
CA VAL A 29 -16.82 3.76 -22.32
C VAL A 29 -16.20 4.61 -21.21
N LEU A 30 -14.92 4.97 -21.35
CA LEU A 30 -14.20 5.82 -20.41
C LEU A 30 -13.28 6.79 -21.14
N GLU A 31 -13.05 7.95 -20.53
CA GLU A 31 -12.06 8.93 -20.97
C GLU A 31 -10.76 8.70 -20.20
N HIS A 32 -9.67 8.43 -20.92
CA HIS A 32 -8.32 8.41 -20.36
C HIS A 32 -7.44 9.38 -21.16
N ASP A 33 -6.47 9.99 -20.49
CA ASP A 33 -5.48 10.83 -21.15
C ASP A 33 -4.61 10.01 -22.12
N SER A 34 -4.14 10.63 -23.20
CA SER A 34 -3.23 9.96 -24.14
C SER A 34 -1.92 9.55 -23.45
N LEU A 35 -1.37 8.41 -23.86
CA LEU A 35 -0.05 7.97 -23.41
C LEU A 35 1.03 8.87 -24.02
N ASP A 36 1.79 9.52 -23.15
CA ASP A 36 2.89 10.40 -23.47
C ASP A 36 4.14 9.97 -22.69
N LEU A 37 5.24 9.78 -23.42
CA LEU A 37 6.49 9.28 -22.87
C LEU A 37 7.13 10.26 -21.87
N LEU A 38 6.94 11.57 -22.07
CA LEU A 38 7.43 12.58 -21.12
C LEU A 38 6.68 12.47 -19.80
N THR A 39 5.36 12.24 -19.85
CA THR A 39 4.53 12.01 -18.68
C THR A 39 4.91 10.72 -17.96
N MET A 40 5.20 9.64 -18.68
CA MET A 40 5.73 8.40 -18.10
C MET A 40 7.07 8.63 -17.39
N TRP A 41 8.00 9.35 -18.02
CA TRP A 41 9.30 9.65 -17.40
C TRP A 41 9.16 10.47 -16.11
N ARG A 42 8.16 11.37 -16.05
CA ARG A 42 7.83 12.13 -14.83
C ARG A 42 7.19 11.28 -13.73
N PHE A 43 6.50 10.21 -14.10
CA PHE A 43 5.82 9.32 -13.15
C PHE A 43 6.76 8.20 -12.64
N LEU A 44 7.77 7.82 -13.42
CA LEU A 44 8.74 6.77 -13.10
C LEU A 44 9.37 6.86 -11.70
N PRO A 45 9.77 8.04 -11.17
CA PRO A 45 10.29 8.12 -9.81
C PRO A 45 9.29 7.67 -8.74
N ALA A 46 7.97 7.89 -8.98
CA ALA A 46 6.94 7.39 -8.07
C ALA A 46 6.91 5.86 -8.06
N ALA A 47 7.04 5.23 -9.23
CA ALA A 47 7.12 3.77 -9.32
C ALA A 47 8.34 3.24 -8.56
N VAL A 48 9.52 3.87 -8.70
CA VAL A 48 10.74 3.46 -7.98
C VAL A 48 10.57 3.58 -6.46
N ILE A 49 9.97 4.68 -5.97
CA ILE A 49 9.71 4.89 -4.54
C ILE A 49 8.70 3.86 -4.01
N PHE A 50 7.66 3.55 -4.79
CA PHE A 50 6.70 2.52 -4.46
C PHE A 50 7.37 1.14 -4.33
N TYR A 51 8.25 0.78 -5.26
CA TYR A 51 9.02 -0.47 -5.20
C TYR A 51 9.97 -0.53 -4.00
N LEU A 52 10.64 0.59 -3.65
CA LEU A 52 11.45 0.67 -2.43
C LEU A 52 10.61 0.43 -1.17
N SER A 53 9.38 0.95 -1.15
CA SER A 53 8.44 0.75 -0.05
C SER A 53 7.92 -0.68 0.03
N LEU A 54 7.72 -1.34 -1.12
CA LEU A 54 7.39 -2.76 -1.18
C LEU A 54 8.54 -3.64 -0.67
N PHE A 55 9.77 -3.35 -1.10
CA PHE A 55 10.96 -4.08 -0.67
C PHE A 55 11.17 -4.00 0.85
N THR A 56 11.19 -2.78 1.40
CA THR A 56 11.33 -2.57 2.85
C THR A 56 10.18 -3.21 3.64
N ASN A 57 8.97 -3.25 3.07
CA ASN A 57 7.84 -3.95 3.68
C ASN A 57 8.07 -5.47 3.76
N SER A 58 8.54 -6.09 2.68
CA SER A 58 8.84 -7.51 2.65
C SER A 58 9.96 -7.88 3.64
N GLU A 59 11.05 -7.11 3.66
CA GLU A 59 12.15 -7.31 4.62
C GLU A 59 11.71 -7.17 6.07
N LEU A 60 10.83 -6.20 6.37
CA LEU A 60 10.24 -6.07 7.71
C LEU A 60 9.43 -7.31 8.10
N LEU A 61 8.59 -7.83 7.21
CA LEU A 61 7.76 -9.02 7.50
C LEU A 61 8.58 -10.31 7.62
N LEU A 62 9.78 -10.36 7.04
CA LEU A 62 10.71 -11.49 7.22
C LEU A 62 11.31 -11.51 8.63
N HIS A 63 11.53 -10.34 9.24
CA HIS A 63 12.23 -10.21 10.52
C HIS A 63 11.32 -9.88 11.71
N ALA A 64 10.08 -9.43 11.47
CA ALA A 64 9.13 -9.00 12.50
C ALA A 64 7.78 -9.73 12.42
N ASN A 65 7.04 -9.74 13.53
CA ASN A 65 5.65 -10.19 13.53
C ASN A 65 4.72 -9.15 12.85
N VAL A 66 3.52 -9.61 12.49
CA VAL A 66 2.51 -8.78 11.83
C VAL A 66 2.09 -7.59 12.72
N ASP A 67 2.06 -7.80 14.04
CA ASP A 67 1.71 -6.76 15.02
C ASP A 67 2.69 -5.57 14.99
N THR A 68 4.00 -5.83 14.96
CA THR A 68 5.02 -4.77 14.85
C THR A 68 4.85 -4.01 13.53
N PHE A 69 4.61 -4.71 12.43
CA PHE A 69 4.32 -4.08 11.15
C PHE A 69 3.09 -3.14 11.22
N ILE A 70 2.02 -3.58 11.87
CA ILE A 70 0.80 -2.78 12.04
C ILE A 70 1.09 -1.51 12.84
N VAL A 71 1.85 -1.63 13.93
CA VAL A 71 2.19 -0.52 14.83
C VAL A 71 3.02 0.53 14.10
N PHE A 72 4.12 0.13 13.46
CA PHE A 72 4.94 1.06 12.68
C PHE A 72 4.16 1.69 11.53
N ARG A 73 3.27 0.93 10.88
CA ARG A 73 2.41 1.51 9.84
C ARG A 73 1.43 2.53 10.40
N SER A 74 0.93 2.35 11.62
CA SER A 74 0.03 3.32 12.25
C SER A 74 0.70 4.67 12.50
N LEU A 75 2.04 4.71 12.58
CA LEU A 75 2.84 5.94 12.71
C LEU A 75 3.00 6.72 11.39
N VAL A 76 2.82 6.09 10.23
CA VAL A 76 3.01 6.71 8.90
C VAL A 76 2.25 8.03 8.74
N PRO A 77 0.97 8.19 9.16
CA PRO A 77 0.24 9.45 9.05
C PRO A 77 0.91 10.64 9.73
N ILE A 78 1.69 10.42 10.80
CA ILE A 78 2.41 11.50 11.50
C ILE A 78 3.49 12.09 10.58
N PHE A 79 4.28 11.22 9.96
CA PHE A 79 5.34 11.63 9.04
C PHE A 79 4.78 12.19 7.73
N VAL A 80 3.67 11.62 7.24
CA VAL A 80 2.99 12.13 6.05
C VAL A 80 2.38 13.51 6.31
N ALA A 81 1.81 13.78 7.48
CA ALA A 81 1.31 15.11 7.84
C ALA A 81 2.42 16.16 7.83
N ILE A 82 3.57 15.84 8.41
CA ILE A 82 4.75 16.73 8.39
C ILE A 82 5.24 16.91 6.96
N GLY A 83 5.38 15.82 6.20
CA GLY A 83 5.86 15.86 4.81
C GLY A 83 4.91 16.62 3.87
N GLU A 84 3.60 16.49 4.07
CA GLU A 84 2.59 17.21 3.30
C GLU A 84 2.63 18.72 3.58
N THR A 85 2.82 19.13 4.83
CA THR A 85 3.00 20.55 5.15
C THR A 85 4.32 21.12 4.61
N LEU A 86 5.42 20.37 4.71
CA LEU A 86 6.74 20.85 4.29
C LEU A 86 6.94 20.84 2.77
N PHE A 87 6.59 19.74 2.10
CA PHE A 87 6.88 19.51 0.67
C PHE A 87 5.71 19.87 -0.26
N LEU A 88 4.47 19.74 0.19
CA LEU A 88 3.27 20.08 -0.60
C LEU A 88 2.71 21.46 -0.23
N HIS A 89 3.35 22.18 0.70
CA HIS A 89 2.95 23.50 1.21
C HIS A 89 1.47 23.59 1.63
N GLN A 90 0.94 22.48 2.15
CA GLN A 90 -0.42 22.41 2.68
C GLN A 90 -0.48 23.04 4.10
N PRO A 91 -1.65 23.53 4.54
CA PRO A 91 -1.80 24.06 5.90
C PRO A 91 -1.47 23.01 6.95
N TRP A 92 -0.99 23.46 8.11
CA TRP A 92 -0.73 22.57 9.24
C TRP A 92 -2.02 21.87 9.68
N PRO A 93 -1.94 20.60 10.13
CA PRO A 93 -3.08 19.89 10.67
C PRO A 93 -3.73 20.63 11.84
N SER A 94 -5.05 20.51 11.96
CA SER A 94 -5.79 21.05 13.10
C SER A 94 -5.28 20.47 14.44
N LEU A 95 -5.50 21.20 15.54
CA LEU A 95 -5.12 20.74 16.88
C LEU A 95 -5.74 19.36 17.22
N ASN A 96 -6.99 19.14 16.79
CA ASN A 96 -7.68 17.88 16.96
C ASN A 96 -6.97 16.74 16.20
N THR A 97 -6.50 16.99 14.99
CA THR A 97 -5.70 16.02 14.22
C THR A 97 -4.40 15.69 14.94
N TRP A 98 -3.69 16.70 15.47
CA TRP A 98 -2.46 16.49 16.24
C TRP A 98 -2.67 15.69 17.53
N LEU A 99 -3.76 15.94 18.26
CA LEU A 99 -4.11 15.15 19.45
C LEU A 99 -4.34 13.69 19.09
N SER A 100 -5.07 13.40 18.02
CA SER A 100 -5.29 12.03 17.57
C SER A 100 -4.00 11.34 17.12
N LEU A 101 -3.14 12.04 16.36
CA LEU A 101 -1.82 11.53 15.95
C LEU A 101 -0.94 11.23 17.17
N SER A 102 -1.02 12.06 18.22
CA SER A 102 -0.32 11.85 19.49
C SER A 102 -0.83 10.60 20.22
N THR A 103 -2.14 10.34 20.19
CA THR A 103 -2.73 9.10 20.72
C THR A 103 -2.20 7.86 19.99
N ILE A 104 -2.07 7.92 18.66
CA ILE A 104 -1.48 6.82 17.87
C ILE A 104 -0.02 6.58 18.26
N PHE A 105 0.74 7.67 18.42
CA PHE A 105 2.12 7.59 18.89
C PHE A 105 2.22 6.95 20.28
N GLY A 106 1.36 7.37 21.21
CA GLY A 106 1.30 6.80 22.56
C GLY A 106 1.00 5.29 22.58
N GLY A 107 0.04 4.84 21.77
CA GLY A 107 -0.26 3.41 21.61
C GLY A 107 0.91 2.62 21.02
N SER A 108 1.64 3.23 20.08
CA SER A 108 2.82 2.60 19.45
C SER A 108 3.97 2.46 20.43
N VAL A 109 4.23 3.49 21.26
CA VAL A 109 5.25 3.43 22.31
C VAL A 109 4.90 2.34 23.33
N LEU A 110 3.64 2.25 23.76
CA LEU A 110 3.19 1.20 24.69
C LEU A 110 3.42 -0.21 24.12
N TYR A 111 3.16 -0.41 22.83
CA TYR A 111 3.43 -1.68 22.16
C TYR A 111 4.93 -2.02 22.18
N VAL A 112 5.80 -1.10 21.75
CA VAL A 112 7.25 -1.34 21.67
C VAL A 112 7.85 -1.66 23.03
N LEU A 113 7.39 -0.98 24.09
CA LEU A 113 7.85 -1.24 25.46
C LEU A 113 7.47 -2.63 25.99
N THR A 114 6.49 -3.29 25.37
CA THR A 114 5.98 -4.60 25.79
C THR A 114 6.26 -5.72 24.78
N ASP A 115 7.03 -5.41 23.74
CA ASP A 115 7.40 -6.35 22.69
C ASP A 115 8.57 -7.23 23.14
N TYR A 116 8.27 -8.48 23.48
CA TYR A 116 9.26 -9.49 23.86
C TYR A 116 10.14 -9.96 22.69
N HIS A 117 9.76 -9.67 21.44
CA HIS A 117 10.51 -10.07 20.24
C HIS A 117 11.33 -8.92 19.63
N PHE A 118 11.71 -7.93 20.44
CA PHE A 118 12.54 -6.82 19.99
C PHE A 118 13.87 -7.31 19.41
N THR A 119 14.11 -7.01 18.13
CA THR A 119 15.42 -7.18 17.51
C THR A 119 15.82 -5.91 16.76
N VAL A 120 17.10 -5.53 16.88
CA VAL A 120 17.63 -4.32 16.23
C VAL A 120 17.42 -4.37 14.72
N MET A 121 17.57 -5.54 14.11
CA MET A 121 17.38 -5.76 12.67
C MET A 121 15.93 -5.54 12.23
N ALA A 122 14.95 -6.10 12.96
CA ALA A 122 13.53 -5.88 12.65
C ALA A 122 13.15 -4.41 12.75
N TYR A 123 13.61 -3.73 13.81
CA TYR A 123 13.27 -2.32 14.05
C TYR A 123 14.00 -1.37 13.09
N SER A 124 15.21 -1.71 12.62
CA SER A 124 15.86 -0.95 11.55
C SER A 124 15.10 -1.03 10.23
N TRP A 125 14.60 -2.21 9.87
CA TRP A 125 13.74 -2.38 8.70
C TRP A 125 12.38 -1.71 8.90
N ALA A 126 11.85 -1.70 10.13
CA ALA A 126 10.61 -1.03 10.45
C ALA A 126 10.72 0.50 10.27
N LEU A 127 11.83 1.08 10.70
CA LEU A 127 12.13 2.50 10.49
C LEU A 127 12.36 2.81 9.00
N ALA A 128 13.10 1.96 8.28
CA ALA A 128 13.30 2.12 6.84
C ALA A 128 11.97 2.09 6.07
N TYR A 129 11.09 1.13 6.39
CA TYR A 129 9.74 1.03 5.85
C TYR A 129 8.87 2.25 6.20
N LEU A 130 8.94 2.76 7.43
CA LEU A 130 8.21 3.94 7.87
C LEU A 130 8.60 5.18 7.05
N VAL A 131 9.90 5.40 6.85
CA VAL A 131 10.42 6.53 6.05
C VAL A 131 10.06 6.35 4.58
N SER A 132 10.31 5.18 4.00
CA SER A 132 10.01 4.94 2.57
C SER A 132 8.52 5.13 2.27
N MET A 133 7.64 4.61 3.13
CA MET A 133 6.19 4.78 2.96
C MET A 133 5.74 6.23 3.15
N ALA A 134 6.32 6.97 4.08
CA ALA A 134 5.99 8.38 4.23
C ALA A 134 6.36 9.17 2.97
N VAL A 135 7.55 8.91 2.40
CA VAL A 135 7.97 9.50 1.12
C VAL A 135 7.06 9.07 -0.02
N ASP A 136 6.69 7.79 -0.11
CA ASP A 136 5.76 7.27 -1.13
C ASP A 136 4.42 8.00 -1.13
N PHE A 137 3.77 8.12 0.02
CA PHE A 137 2.47 8.79 0.11
C PHE A 137 2.54 10.28 -0.27
N VAL A 138 3.56 11.00 0.20
CA VAL A 138 3.74 12.43 -0.12
C VAL A 138 4.09 12.61 -1.59
N TYR A 139 4.97 11.78 -2.13
CA TYR A 139 5.42 11.89 -3.52
C TYR A 139 4.32 11.51 -4.51
N ILE A 140 3.57 10.43 -4.27
CA ILE A 140 2.40 10.10 -5.10
C ILE A 140 1.38 11.23 -5.05
N LYS A 141 1.14 11.84 -3.88
CA LYS A 141 0.23 12.99 -3.79
C LYS A 141 0.74 14.17 -4.62
N HIS A 142 2.05 14.45 -4.59
CA HIS A 142 2.68 15.47 -5.43
C HIS A 142 2.43 15.19 -6.92
N VAL A 143 2.73 13.97 -7.37
CA VAL A 143 2.52 13.53 -8.76
C VAL A 143 1.06 13.69 -9.19
N VAL A 144 0.12 13.25 -8.36
CA VAL A 144 -1.33 13.37 -8.61
C VAL A 144 -1.75 14.85 -8.74
N MET A 145 -1.17 15.75 -7.96
CA MET A 145 -1.48 17.18 -8.01
C MET A 145 -0.79 17.92 -9.17
N THR A 146 0.41 17.50 -9.57
CA THR A 146 1.24 18.23 -10.55
C THR A 146 1.01 17.79 -11.99
N ILE A 147 0.79 16.49 -12.24
CA ILE A 147 0.65 15.99 -13.61
C ILE A 147 -0.76 16.25 -14.16
N GLY A 148 -1.78 16.38 -13.30
CA GLY A 148 -3.12 16.79 -13.70
C GLY A 148 -3.91 15.76 -14.51
N LEU A 149 -3.44 14.50 -14.56
CA LEU A 149 -4.15 13.40 -15.21
C LEU A 149 -5.49 13.12 -14.54
N ASN A 150 -6.44 12.63 -15.32
CA ASN A 150 -7.67 12.09 -14.78
C ASN A 150 -7.39 10.76 -14.04
N THR A 151 -8.38 10.26 -13.29
CA THR A 151 -8.19 9.03 -12.48
C THR A 151 -7.82 7.82 -13.34
N TRP A 152 -8.45 7.66 -14.50
CA TRP A 152 -8.16 6.55 -15.41
C TRP A 152 -6.77 6.66 -16.03
N GLY A 153 -6.30 7.88 -16.30
CA GLY A 153 -4.93 8.18 -16.67
C GLY A 153 -3.96 7.73 -15.57
N LEU A 154 -4.16 8.17 -14.32
CA LEU A 154 -3.31 7.73 -13.20
C LEU A 154 -3.28 6.21 -13.02
N VAL A 155 -4.43 5.53 -13.17
CA VAL A 155 -4.51 4.06 -13.16
C VAL A 155 -3.68 3.48 -14.30
N LEU A 156 -3.84 3.99 -15.52
CA LEU A 156 -3.11 3.51 -16.70
C LEU A 156 -1.60 3.66 -16.54
N TYR A 157 -1.11 4.88 -16.23
CA TYR A 157 0.32 5.16 -16.08
C TYR A 157 0.95 4.32 -14.96
N ASN A 158 0.31 4.28 -13.78
CA ASN A 158 0.85 3.54 -12.65
C ASN A 158 0.93 2.02 -12.91
N ASN A 159 -0.14 1.42 -13.46
CA ASN A 159 -0.15 -0.03 -13.72
C ASN A 159 0.72 -0.40 -14.92
N LEU A 160 0.83 0.46 -15.93
CA LEU A 160 1.73 0.25 -17.06
C LEU A 160 3.20 0.30 -16.61
N GLU A 161 3.58 1.29 -15.81
CA GLU A 161 4.95 1.39 -15.30
C GLU A 161 5.30 0.25 -14.34
N ALA A 162 4.38 -0.13 -13.45
CA ALA A 162 4.56 -1.31 -12.61
C ALA A 162 4.74 -2.59 -13.46
N LEU A 163 3.97 -2.75 -14.53
CA LEU A 163 4.13 -3.86 -15.48
C LEU A 163 5.50 -3.81 -16.21
N LEU A 164 6.01 -2.63 -16.53
CA LEU A 164 7.33 -2.47 -17.15
C LEU A 164 8.48 -2.79 -16.17
N LEU A 165 8.29 -2.53 -14.88
CA LEU A 165 9.28 -2.83 -13.83
C LEU A 165 9.18 -4.29 -13.32
N PHE A 166 8.08 -4.97 -13.57
CA PHE A 166 7.85 -6.37 -13.17
C PHE A 166 8.97 -7.37 -13.55
N PRO A 167 9.62 -7.31 -14.74
CA PRO A 167 10.74 -8.22 -15.04
C PRO A 167 11.91 -8.10 -14.04
N LEU A 168 12.14 -6.91 -13.50
CA LEU A 168 13.15 -6.70 -12.44
C LEU A 168 12.69 -7.35 -11.12
N GLU A 169 11.41 -7.20 -10.78
CA GLU A 169 10.79 -7.84 -9.60
C GLU A 169 10.92 -9.37 -9.66
N LEU A 170 10.62 -9.97 -10.81
CA LEU A 170 10.78 -11.40 -11.06
C LEU A 170 12.23 -11.91 -10.88
N LEU A 171 13.21 -11.11 -11.31
CA LEU A 171 14.63 -11.45 -11.15
C LEU A 171 15.05 -11.38 -9.68
N ILE A 172 14.61 -10.34 -8.96
CA ILE A 172 14.92 -10.13 -7.53
C ILE A 172 14.26 -11.20 -6.66
N MET A 173 12.98 -11.52 -6.90
CA MET A 173 12.25 -12.53 -6.13
C MET A 173 12.64 -13.97 -6.50
N GLY A 174 13.39 -14.18 -7.59
CA GLY A 174 13.82 -15.50 -8.04
C GLY A 174 12.70 -16.40 -8.57
N GLU A 175 11.48 -15.88 -8.74
CA GLU A 175 10.30 -16.63 -9.20
C GLU A 175 10.48 -17.18 -10.61
N LEU A 176 11.31 -16.54 -11.45
CA LEU A 176 11.61 -17.00 -12.82
C LEU A 176 12.11 -18.45 -12.86
N LYS A 177 12.95 -18.84 -11.89
CA LYS A 177 13.49 -20.21 -11.83
C LYS A 177 12.42 -21.22 -11.43
N LYS A 178 11.52 -20.82 -10.53
CA LYS A 178 10.41 -21.64 -10.03
C LYS A 178 9.33 -21.83 -11.10
N ILE A 179 8.94 -20.76 -11.78
CA ILE A 179 7.99 -20.80 -12.90
C ILE A 179 8.53 -21.68 -14.02
N LYS A 180 9.82 -21.57 -14.38
CA LYS A 180 10.41 -22.39 -15.44
C LYS A 180 10.46 -23.89 -15.06
N HIS A 181 10.61 -24.22 -13.79
CA HIS A 181 10.61 -25.58 -13.29
C HIS A 181 9.19 -26.17 -13.23
N ASP A 182 8.20 -25.39 -12.80
CA ASP A 182 6.81 -25.85 -12.69
C ASP A 182 6.05 -25.78 -14.02
N ILE A 183 6.56 -25.11 -15.06
CA ILE A 183 6.04 -25.21 -16.44
C ILE A 183 6.43 -26.55 -17.08
N SER A 184 7.52 -27.18 -16.64
CA SER A 184 7.93 -28.51 -17.12
C SER A 184 7.15 -29.66 -16.49
N ASP A 185 6.53 -29.45 -15.33
CA ASP A 185 5.57 -30.39 -14.74
C ASP A 185 4.15 -29.95 -15.11
N GLU A 186 3.29 -30.86 -15.59
CA GLU A 186 1.91 -30.58 -16.02
C GLU A 186 1.01 -30.07 -14.86
N SER A 187 1.21 -28.84 -14.39
CA SER A 187 0.33 -28.21 -13.41
C SER A 187 -1.00 -27.84 -14.06
N ASP A 188 -2.10 -28.03 -13.33
CA ASP A 188 -3.46 -27.76 -13.81
C ASP A 188 -3.80 -26.25 -13.69
N TRP A 189 -3.06 -25.41 -14.43
CA TRP A 189 -3.18 -23.94 -14.41
C TRP A 189 -4.56 -23.45 -14.89
N HIS A 190 -5.27 -24.27 -15.66
CA HIS A 190 -6.59 -23.95 -16.23
C HIS A 190 -7.76 -24.37 -15.34
N SER A 191 -7.48 -24.99 -14.18
CA SER A 191 -8.52 -25.38 -13.24
C SER A 191 -9.36 -24.18 -12.80
N PHE A 192 -10.69 -24.36 -12.72
CA PHE A 192 -11.61 -23.32 -12.25
C PHE A 192 -11.22 -22.79 -10.86
N ALA A 193 -10.62 -23.64 -10.02
CA ALA A 193 -10.11 -23.29 -8.70
C ALA A 193 -8.89 -22.33 -8.71
N VAL A 194 -8.25 -22.14 -9.86
CA VAL A 194 -7.14 -21.18 -10.06
C VAL A 194 -7.65 -19.95 -10.81
N VAL A 195 -8.38 -20.16 -11.91
CA VAL A 195 -8.86 -19.07 -12.77
C VAL A 195 -9.81 -18.13 -12.04
N LEU A 196 -10.77 -18.65 -11.26
CA LEU A 196 -11.75 -17.82 -10.58
C LEU A 196 -11.11 -16.90 -9.52
N PRO A 197 -10.30 -17.39 -8.56
CA PRO A 197 -9.63 -16.51 -7.60
C PRO A 197 -8.67 -15.52 -8.25
N VAL A 198 -7.93 -15.93 -9.28
CA VAL A 198 -7.02 -15.04 -10.01
C VAL A 198 -7.82 -13.93 -10.71
N GLY A 199 -8.90 -14.27 -11.43
CA GLY A 199 -9.76 -13.30 -12.10
C GLY A 199 -10.42 -12.32 -11.12
N LEU A 200 -10.91 -12.79 -9.99
CA LEU A 200 -11.43 -11.93 -8.92
C LEU A 200 -10.35 -11.00 -8.35
N SER A 201 -9.13 -11.52 -8.16
CA SER A 201 -8.01 -10.69 -7.69
C SER A 201 -7.65 -9.58 -8.68
N CYS A 202 -7.73 -9.83 -9.98
CA CYS A 202 -7.52 -8.83 -11.02
C CYS A 202 -8.61 -7.76 -11.02
N LEU A 203 -9.88 -8.15 -10.85
CA LEU A 203 -10.99 -7.21 -10.72
C LEU A 203 -10.84 -6.31 -9.48
N PHE A 204 -10.48 -6.90 -8.34
CA PHE A 204 -10.22 -6.13 -7.12
C PHE A 204 -8.96 -5.26 -7.26
N GLY A 205 -7.91 -5.74 -7.93
CA GLY A 205 -6.70 -4.96 -8.22
C GLY A 205 -7.00 -3.69 -9.00
N LEU A 206 -7.78 -3.80 -10.08
CA LEU A 206 -8.26 -2.64 -10.86
C LEU A 206 -9.10 -1.70 -10.00
N SER A 207 -10.03 -2.25 -9.22
CA SER A 207 -10.93 -1.48 -8.35
C SER A 207 -10.13 -0.69 -7.29
N ILE A 208 -9.18 -1.33 -6.62
CA ILE A 208 -8.31 -0.71 -5.61
C ILE A 208 -7.46 0.38 -6.25
N SER A 209 -6.91 0.14 -7.45
CA SER A 209 -6.14 1.16 -8.16
C SER A 209 -7.00 2.39 -8.47
N PHE A 210 -8.20 2.19 -9.02
CA PHE A 210 -9.11 3.28 -9.38
C PHE A 210 -9.61 4.07 -8.16
N PHE A 211 -10.16 3.38 -7.15
CA PHE A 211 -10.65 4.04 -5.94
C PHE A 211 -9.51 4.66 -5.13
N GLY A 212 -8.33 4.02 -5.12
CA GLY A 212 -7.13 4.55 -4.48
C GLY A 212 -6.70 5.89 -5.08
N PHE A 213 -6.57 5.98 -6.41
CA PHE A 213 -6.24 7.26 -7.07
C PHE A 213 -7.37 8.28 -6.97
N SER A 214 -8.63 7.85 -7.09
CA SER A 214 -9.79 8.74 -6.90
C SER A 214 -9.77 9.39 -5.51
N CYS A 215 -9.49 8.59 -4.48
CA CYS A 215 -9.40 9.08 -3.12
C CYS A 215 -8.20 10.01 -2.94
N ARG A 216 -7.00 9.63 -3.43
CA ARG A 216 -5.81 10.51 -3.39
C ARG A 216 -6.02 11.85 -4.11
N ARG A 217 -6.89 11.92 -5.11
CA ARG A 217 -7.30 13.19 -5.73
C ARG A 217 -8.24 13.99 -4.83
N ALA A 218 -9.22 13.32 -4.21
CA ALA A 218 -10.27 13.96 -3.42
C ALA A 218 -9.82 14.44 -2.02
N ILE A 219 -8.89 13.73 -1.37
CA ILE A 219 -8.46 14.03 0.01
C ILE A 219 -6.94 14.25 0.12
N SER A 220 -6.50 14.83 1.24
CA SER A 220 -5.09 15.02 1.58
C SER A 220 -4.31 13.68 1.65
N ALA A 221 -2.99 13.72 1.48
CA ALA A 221 -2.13 12.55 1.69
C ALA A 221 -2.28 12.01 3.12
N THR A 222 -2.34 12.92 4.10
CA THR A 222 -2.59 12.55 5.50
C THR A 222 -3.93 11.84 5.65
N GLY A 223 -5.01 12.42 5.11
CA GLY A 223 -6.35 11.80 5.14
C GLY A 223 -6.36 10.41 4.48
N PHE A 224 -5.66 10.24 3.36
CA PHE A 224 -5.55 8.96 2.68
C PHE A 224 -4.82 7.91 3.53
N THR A 225 -3.74 8.29 4.21
CA THR A 225 -3.04 7.36 5.11
C THR A 225 -3.87 6.96 6.32
N VAL A 226 -4.61 7.90 6.90
CA VAL A 226 -5.53 7.64 8.02
C VAL A 226 -6.64 6.68 7.59
N LEU A 227 -7.25 6.89 6.42
CA LEU A 227 -8.22 5.96 5.84
C LEU A 227 -7.62 4.55 5.70
N GLY A 228 -6.36 4.47 5.29
CA GLY A 228 -5.61 3.22 5.23
C GLY A 228 -5.43 2.55 6.60
N VAL A 229 -5.19 3.31 7.68
CA VAL A 229 -5.14 2.77 9.05
C VAL A 229 -6.51 2.23 9.47
N VAL A 230 -7.60 2.96 9.19
CA VAL A 230 -8.97 2.52 9.49
C VAL A 230 -9.35 1.25 8.71
N ASN A 231 -8.94 1.13 7.44
CA ASN A 231 -9.20 -0.07 6.66
C ASN A 231 -8.46 -1.31 7.21
N LYS A 232 -7.26 -1.10 7.77
CA LYS A 232 -6.48 -2.18 8.38
C LYS A 232 -7.06 -2.70 9.69
N LEU A 233 -7.96 -1.95 10.35
CA LEU A 233 -8.66 -2.40 11.56
C LEU A 233 -9.31 -3.76 11.36
N LEU A 234 -10.00 -3.93 10.23
CA LEU A 234 -10.67 -5.17 9.90
C LEU A 234 -9.66 -6.31 9.75
N THR A 235 -8.53 -6.06 9.09
CA THR A 235 -7.46 -7.06 8.92
C THR A 235 -6.89 -7.50 10.26
N VAL A 236 -6.75 -6.58 11.23
CA VAL A 236 -6.24 -6.95 12.55
C VAL A 236 -7.27 -7.70 13.37
N ILE A 237 -8.55 -7.30 13.33
CA ILE A 237 -9.63 -8.06 13.99
C ILE A 237 -9.63 -9.50 13.46
N ILE A 238 -9.52 -9.66 12.14
CA ILE A 238 -9.40 -10.98 11.50
C ILE A 238 -8.12 -11.69 11.95
N ASN A 239 -6.99 -10.99 12.03
CA ASN A 239 -5.73 -11.59 12.46
C ASN A 239 -5.82 -12.11 13.91
N LEU A 240 -6.42 -11.33 14.82
CA LEU A 240 -6.70 -11.69 16.22
C LEU A 240 -7.63 -12.89 16.38
N VAL A 241 -8.47 -13.16 15.38
CA VAL A 241 -9.40 -14.31 15.38
C VAL A 241 -8.76 -15.57 14.78
N ILE A 242 -7.84 -15.41 13.82
CA ILE A 242 -7.34 -16.52 13.00
C ILE A 242 -5.95 -17.03 13.42
N TRP A 243 -5.06 -16.18 13.95
CA TRP A 243 -3.66 -16.56 14.22
C TRP A 243 -3.36 -16.66 15.71
N ASP A 244 -2.84 -17.78 16.21
CA ASP A 244 -2.55 -17.91 17.66
C ASP A 244 -1.32 -17.12 18.17
N LYS A 245 -0.54 -16.51 17.27
CA LYS A 245 0.73 -15.84 17.60
C LYS A 245 0.51 -14.33 17.74
N HIS A 246 0.06 -13.90 18.92
CA HIS A 246 -0.18 -12.50 19.23
C HIS A 246 0.88 -11.88 20.12
N SER A 247 1.00 -10.55 20.00
CA SER A 247 1.55 -9.69 21.03
C SER A 247 0.90 -9.97 22.39
N THR A 248 1.61 -9.63 23.47
CA THR A 248 1.07 -9.68 24.83
C THR A 248 -0.19 -8.83 24.97
N PHE A 249 -1.05 -9.15 25.94
CA PHE A 249 -2.31 -8.46 26.20
C PHE A 249 -2.17 -6.92 26.24
N ILE A 250 -1.06 -6.42 26.81
CA ILE A 250 -0.77 -4.98 26.87
C ILE A 250 -0.43 -4.42 25.49
N GLY A 251 0.32 -5.16 24.65
CA GLY A 251 0.56 -4.76 23.27
C GLY A 251 -0.72 -4.78 22.42
N THR A 252 -1.65 -5.71 22.66
CA THR A 252 -2.98 -5.67 22.03
C THR A 252 -3.77 -4.42 22.42
N VAL A 253 -3.69 -3.99 23.69
CA VAL A 253 -4.29 -2.72 24.14
C VAL A 253 -3.63 -1.52 23.46
N GLY A 254 -2.29 -1.48 23.37
CA GLY A 254 -1.56 -0.44 22.64
C GLY A 254 -1.96 -0.36 21.17
N LEU A 255 -2.16 -1.52 20.55
CA LEU A 255 -2.62 -1.64 19.18
C LEU A 255 -4.05 -1.09 19.03
N LEU A 256 -4.97 -1.45 19.91
CA LEU A 256 -6.34 -0.90 19.94
C LEU A 256 -6.36 0.63 20.18
N ILE A 257 -5.45 1.16 20.98
CA ILE A 257 -5.32 2.62 21.16
C ILE A 257 -4.89 3.30 19.85
N CYS A 258 -3.92 2.72 19.12
CA CYS A 258 -3.54 3.22 17.80
C CYS A 258 -4.73 3.25 16.83
N MET A 259 -5.57 2.22 16.90
CA MET A 259 -6.77 2.09 16.08
C MET A 259 -7.81 3.15 16.39
N LEU A 260 -8.14 3.36 17.66
CA LEU A 260 -9.09 4.37 18.12
C LEU A 260 -8.61 5.78 17.74
N GLY A 261 -7.31 6.05 17.83
CA GLY A 261 -6.71 7.30 17.35
C GLY A 261 -6.96 7.53 15.86
N GLY A 262 -6.80 6.50 15.01
CA GLY A 262 -7.08 6.58 13.58
C GLY A 262 -8.55 6.88 13.23
N ILE A 263 -9.49 6.30 13.98
CA ILE A 263 -10.93 6.60 13.84
C ILE A 263 -11.21 8.06 14.23
N PHE A 264 -10.63 8.54 15.32
CA PHE A 264 -10.83 9.91 15.78
C PHE A 264 -10.30 10.94 14.77
N VAL A 265 -9.12 10.71 14.15
CA VAL A 265 -8.64 11.56 13.03
C VAL A 265 -9.66 11.59 11.88
N SER A 266 -10.19 10.42 11.49
CA SER A 266 -11.11 10.30 10.35
C SER A 266 -12.41 11.08 10.56
N THR A 267 -12.93 11.10 11.79
CA THR A 267 -14.15 11.85 12.14
C THR A 267 -13.90 13.35 12.12
N VAL A 268 -12.74 13.80 12.61
CA VAL A 268 -12.35 15.22 12.62
C VAL A 268 -12.15 15.76 11.20
N HIS A 269 -11.54 14.98 10.30
CA HIS A 269 -11.32 15.40 8.91
C HIS A 269 -12.60 15.48 8.07
N LYS A 270 -13.71 14.86 8.52
CA LYS A 270 -15.03 14.99 7.87
C LYS A 270 -15.78 16.28 8.23
N GLN A 271 -15.34 16.99 9.28
CA GLN A 271 -16.03 18.18 9.82
C GLN A 271 -15.34 19.50 9.47
N ALA A 272 -14.17 19.45 8.84
CA ALA A 272 -13.42 20.61 8.33
C ALA A 272 -13.63 20.75 6.81
#